data_AF-A0A9E3BZ97-F1
#
_entry.id   AF-A0A9E3BZ97-F1
#
_cell.length_a   1.000
_cell.length_b   1.000
_cell.length_c   1.000
_cell.angle_alpha   90.00
_cell.angle_beta   90.00
_cell.angle_gamma   90.00
#
_symmetry.space_group_name_H-M   'P 1'
#
loop_
_entity.id
_entity.type
_entity.pdbx_description
1 polymer ?
#
loop_
_entity_poly.entity_id
_entity_poly.type
_entity_poly.pdbx_seq_one_letter_code
_entity_poly.pdbx_strand_id
1 'polypeptide(L)' 'MRVAVVDYGSGNLASASRALEVAASRAAVPARVVVTADPEAVAGADR' A
#
# COMPACT_ATOMS: atom_id res chain seq x y z
N MET A 1 -9.83 2.48 -4.09
CA MET A 1 -9.02 2.89 -2.93
C MET A 1 -7.53 2.69 -3.25
N ARG A 2 -6.65 3.64 -2.96
CA ARG A 2 -5.21 3.57 -3.12
C ARG A 2 -4.57 3.62 -1.74
N VAL A 3 -3.81 2.59 -1.42
CA VAL A 3 -3.07 2.47 -0.15
C VAL A 3 -1.60 2.62 -0.46
N ALA A 4 -0.97 3.66 0.08
CA ALA A 4 0.47 3.83 0.01
C ALA A 4 1.13 3.20 1.24
N VAL A 5 2.11 2.32 1.02
CA VAL A 5 2.99 1.78 2.05
C VAL A 5 4.34 2.46 1.90
N VAL A 6 4.73 3.25 2.89
CA VAL A 6 5.96 4.04 2.81
C VAL A 6 7.17 3.15 3.13
N ASP A 7 8.02 2.95 2.13
CA ASP A 7 9.34 2.32 2.30
C ASP A 7 10.42 3.40 2.26
N TYR A 8 11.23 3.50 3.31
CA TYR A 8 12.36 4.43 3.39
C TYR A 8 13.66 3.85 2.79
N GLY A 9 13.56 2.79 2.00
CA GLY A 9 14.70 2.14 1.32
C GLY A 9 15.19 0.85 2.01
N SER A 10 14.40 0.28 2.91
CA SER A 10 14.75 -0.98 3.60
C SER A 10 14.41 -2.23 2.77
N GLY A 11 13.49 -2.13 1.81
CA GLY A 11 13.14 -3.24 0.90
C GLY A 11 12.49 -4.45 1.59
N ASN A 12 12.02 -4.29 2.82
CA ASN A 12 11.54 -5.37 3.68
C ASN A 12 10.00 -5.41 3.82
N LEU A 13 9.26 -4.69 2.97
CA LEU A 13 7.80 -4.52 3.09
C LEU A 13 6.97 -5.44 2.20
N ALA A 14 7.58 -6.45 1.56
CA ALA A 14 6.86 -7.41 0.71
C ALA A 14 5.73 -8.14 1.47
N SER A 15 5.98 -8.52 2.73
CA SER A 15 4.97 -9.16 3.58
C SER A 15 3.82 -8.22 3.95
N ALA A 16 4.14 -6.96 4.28
CA ALA A 16 3.14 -5.94 4.60
C ALA A 16 2.24 -5.61 3.40
N SER A 17 2.83 -5.43 2.20
CA SER A 17 2.07 -5.20 0.97
C SER A 17 1.09 -6.34 0.69
N ARG A 18 1.57 -7.60 0.78
CA ARG A 18 0.74 -8.78 0.57
C ARG A 18 -0.38 -8.91 1.61
N ALA A 19 -0.10 -8.60 2.88
CA ALA A 19 -1.11 -8.65 3.93
C ALA A 19 -2.26 -7.65 3.65
N LEU A 20 -1.94 -6.45 3.18
CA LEU A 20 -2.93 -5.44 2.81
C LEU A 20 -3.76 -5.85 1.58
N GLU A 21 -3.13 -6.44 0.56
CA GLU A 21 -3.84 -6.98 -0.60
C GLU A 21 -4.85 -8.07 -0.19
N VAL A 22 -4.42 -9.00 0.68
CA VAL A 22 -5.29 -10.05 1.21
C VAL A 22 -6.43 -9.46 2.05
N ALA A 23 -6.15 -8.46 2.88
CA ALA A 23 -7.16 -7.80 3.69
C ALA A 23 -8.22 -7.10 2.82
N ALA A 24 -7.79 -6.37 1.79
CA ALA A 24 -8.68 -5.71 0.84
C ALA A 24 -9.58 -6.72 0.11
N SER A 25 -9.00 -7.82 -0.35
CA SER A 25 -9.74 -8.93 -0.98
C SER A 25 -10.79 -9.52 -0.03
N ARG A 26 -10.42 -9.83 1.22
CA ARG A 26 -11.33 -10.37 2.24
C ARG A 26 -12.46 -9.41 2.62
N ALA A 27 -12.18 -8.11 2.62
CA ALA A 27 -13.15 -7.07 2.92
C ALA A 27 -14.02 -6.68 1.71
N ALA A 28 -13.80 -7.30 0.54
CA ALA A 28 -14.40 -6.89 -0.74
C ALA A 28 -14.19 -5.40 -1.05
N VAL A 29 -13.06 -4.83 -0.63
CA VAL A 29 -12.68 -3.45 -0.90
C VAL A 29 -11.77 -3.42 -2.12
N PRO A 30 -12.11 -2.68 -3.19
CA PRO A 30 -11.25 -2.51 -4.34
C PRO A 30 -10.09 -1.56 -4.00
N ALA A 31 -9.08 -2.08 -3.31
CA ALA A 31 -7.87 -1.36 -2.93
C ALA A 31 -6.67 -1.76 -3.80
N ARG A 32 -5.87 -0.77 -4.21
CA ARG A 32 -4.57 -0.95 -4.85
C ARG A 32 -3.49 -0.55 -3.85
N VAL A 33 -2.64 -1.50 -3.49
CA VAL A 33 -1.50 -1.28 -2.60
C VAL A 33 -0.27 -0.89 -3.43
N VAL A 34 0.43 0.16 -3.01
CA VAL A 34 1.66 0.64 -3.66
C VAL A 34 2.72 0.85 -2.59
N VAL A 35 3.83 0.12 -2.68
CA VAL A 35 5.03 0.39 -1.87
C VAL A 35 5.81 1.50 -2.55
N THR A 36 6.09 2.59 -1.84
CA THR A 36 6.71 3.78 -2.43
C THR A 36 7.48 4.61 -1.41
N ALA A 37 8.51 5.31 -1.89
CA ALA A 37 9.18 6.40 -1.17
C ALA A 37 8.76 7.78 -1.71
N ASP A 38 7.96 7.83 -2.78
CA ASP A 38 7.54 9.04 -3.46
C ASP A 38 6.44 9.78 -2.67
N PRO A 39 6.69 11.02 -2.19
CA PRO A 39 5.71 11.80 -1.45
C PRO A 39 4.45 12.13 -2.26
N GLU A 40 4.55 12.28 -3.59
CA GLU A 40 3.39 12.54 -4.45
C GLU A 40 2.46 11.31 -4.49
N ALA A 41 3.05 10.11 -4.53
CA ALA A 41 2.29 8.86 -4.45
C ALA A 41 1.57 8.69 -3.11
N VAL A 42 2.13 9.20 -2.00
CA VAL A 42 1.51 9.22 -0.68
C VAL A 42 0.40 10.27 -0.60
N ALA A 43 0.64 11.48 -1.10
CA ALA A 43 -0.34 12.56 -1.10
C ALA A 43 -1.59 12.22 -1.92
N GLY A 44 -1.43 11.46 -3.00
CA GLY A 44 -2.52 10.96 -3.84
C GLY A 44 -3.15 9.64 -3.38
N ALA A 45 -2.81 9.13 -2.19
CA ALA A 45 -3.47 7.97 -1.59
C ALA A 45 -4.82 8.36 -0.98
N ASP A 46 -5.73 7.39 -0.89
CA ASP A 46 -7.03 7.61 -0.26
C ASP A 46 -6.87 7.69 1.27
N ARG A 47 -7.69 8.54 1.91
CA ARG A 47 -7.68 8.80 3.36
C ARG A 47 -8.60 7.87 4.14
#